data_AF-A0A409VGE7-F1
#
_entry.id   AF-A0A409VGE7-F1
#
_cell.length_a   1.000
_cell.length_b   1.000
_cell.length_c   1.000
_cell.angle_alpha   90.00
_cell.angle_beta   90.00
_cell.angle_gamma   90.00
#
_symmetry.space_group_name_H-M   'P 1'
#
loop_
_entity.id
_entity.type
_entity.pdbx_description
1 polymer ?
#
loop_
_entity_poly.entity_id
_entity_poly.type
_entity_poly.pdbx_seq_one_letter_code
_entity_poly.pdbx_strand_id
1 'polypeptide(L)'
;MDFIRDILCCGLLIAFFSIPKSEKCYRKATKDYETYSSSGTPGDREVLKKALENYQAALDARAEEGNSDIAEIAIDYAVALWTDYQRYERSSKTLDKVIKLYEAALAQWKGAVSKPEGYPNLLLNSANAYFTQYRVEKEAAALEKAISYLDELRQLKAADETRKNCLFLLGKVLMAAYSANGTATDRLDDAIKYFRQALKLATPDDAEKGTEDEQDSKGAGNANFQIQCLYNLSTAYDLSYQKTTKIEDLDEAIKYNYEARNLLASTPNHPDHAACLYNLARQLFTKYQRSQQDKVGIALLDTNLDGEKGVQDLNAAHRLAKEAQDMLPAENPMRGPVDELLAVIGQHDLALSKHTKSLKSKSSSMDTLRSSRSSRS
;
A
#
# COMPACT_ATOMS: atom_id res chain seq x y z
N MET A 1 -46.77 -55.95 -27.34
CA MET A 1 -47.17 -54.68 -26.72
C MET A 1 -47.14 -54.84 -25.19
N ASP A 2 -46.04 -55.39 -24.64
CA ASP A 2 -45.85 -55.66 -23.20
C ASP A 2 -44.39 -55.46 -22.75
N PHE A 3 -43.63 -54.60 -23.46
CA PHE A 3 -42.25 -54.26 -23.08
C PHE A 3 -42.08 -52.80 -22.64
N ILE A 4 -43.16 -52.00 -22.71
CA ILE A 4 -43.15 -50.56 -22.34
C ILE A 4 -43.78 -50.32 -20.96
N ARG A 5 -44.35 -51.36 -20.33
CA ARG A 5 -45.06 -51.21 -19.04
C ARG A 5 -44.18 -51.45 -17.80
N ASP A 6 -43.01 -52.06 -17.94
CA ASP A 6 -42.09 -52.36 -16.82
C ASP A 6 -41.00 -51.31 -16.58
N ILE A 7 -40.89 -50.28 -17.43
CA ILE A 7 -39.93 -49.17 -17.21
C ILE A 7 -40.51 -48.11 -16.24
N LEU A 8 -41.78 -48.24 -15.83
CA LEU A 8 -42.47 -47.25 -14.97
C LEU A 8 -42.63 -47.67 -13.50
N CYS A 9 -41.97 -48.74 -13.01
CA CYS A 9 -42.18 -49.24 -11.63
C CYS A 9 -40.94 -49.42 -10.75
N CYS A 10 -39.78 -48.85 -11.10
CA CYS A 10 -38.66 -48.78 -10.14
C CYS A 10 -38.35 -47.32 -9.80
N GLY A 11 -38.69 -46.92 -8.57
CA GLY A 11 -38.46 -45.59 -7.97
C GLY A 11 -36.99 -45.23 -7.74
N LEU A 12 -36.09 -45.58 -8.68
CA LEU A 12 -34.65 -45.32 -8.64
C LEU A 12 -34.21 -44.18 -9.57
N LEU A 13 -35.12 -43.57 -10.35
CA LEU A 13 -34.81 -42.45 -11.25
C LEU A 13 -35.14 -41.06 -10.69
N ILE A 14 -35.76 -40.96 -9.51
CA ILE A 14 -36.14 -39.65 -8.91
C ILE A 14 -35.01 -39.08 -8.02
N ALA A 15 -33.98 -39.87 -7.69
CA ALA A 15 -32.82 -39.40 -6.91
C ALA A 15 -31.84 -38.51 -7.69
N PHE A 16 -31.98 -38.40 -9.01
CA PHE A 16 -30.97 -37.76 -9.88
C PHE A 16 -31.17 -36.26 -10.15
N PHE A 17 -32.15 -35.58 -9.54
CA PHE A 17 -32.47 -34.18 -9.87
C PHE A 17 -32.59 -33.21 -8.68
N SER A 18 -32.21 -33.61 -7.45
CA SER A 18 -32.13 -32.64 -6.35
C SER A 18 -30.72 -32.07 -6.28
N ILE A 19 -30.59 -30.74 -6.43
CA ILE A 19 -29.33 -30.03 -6.25
C ILE A 19 -28.76 -30.40 -4.85
N PRO A 20 -27.47 -30.80 -4.73
CA PRO A 20 -26.84 -31.14 -3.46
C PRO A 20 -27.02 -30.04 -2.41
N LYS A 21 -27.01 -30.41 -1.13
CA LYS A 21 -27.18 -29.45 -0.03
C LYS A 21 -26.02 -28.46 -0.03
N SER A 22 -24.79 -28.93 -0.29
CA SER A 22 -23.61 -28.08 -0.45
C SER A 22 -23.81 -26.99 -1.50
N GLU A 23 -24.29 -27.37 -2.68
CA GLU A 23 -24.51 -26.46 -3.80
C GLU A 23 -25.64 -25.46 -3.52
N LYS A 24 -26.72 -25.89 -2.84
CA LYS A 24 -27.79 -24.98 -2.40
C LYS A 24 -27.25 -23.93 -1.42
N CYS A 25 -26.47 -24.35 -0.43
CA CYS A 25 -25.85 -23.46 0.55
C CYS A 25 -24.88 -22.49 -0.11
N TYR A 26 -24.03 -22.97 -1.02
CA TYR A 26 -23.05 -22.14 -1.72
C TYR A 26 -23.71 -21.07 -2.61
N ARG A 27 -24.72 -21.44 -3.41
CA ARG A 27 -25.47 -20.46 -4.22
C ARG A 27 -26.13 -19.38 -3.37
N LYS A 28 -26.69 -19.77 -2.22
CA LYS A 28 -27.29 -18.84 -1.27
C LYS A 28 -26.24 -17.91 -0.66
N ALA A 29 -25.10 -18.45 -0.25
CA ALA A 29 -23.98 -17.68 0.29
C ALA A 29 -23.47 -16.63 -0.70
N THR A 30 -23.27 -17.04 -1.96
CA THR A 30 -22.82 -16.17 -3.05
C THR A 30 -23.81 -15.04 -3.28
N LYS A 31 -25.11 -15.35 -3.39
CA LYS A 31 -26.16 -14.34 -3.56
C LYS A 31 -26.24 -13.37 -2.38
N ASP A 32 -26.14 -13.86 -1.14
CA ASP A 32 -26.15 -13.02 0.05
C ASP A 32 -24.93 -12.08 0.05
N TYR A 33 -23.75 -12.59 -0.33
CA TYR A 33 -22.53 -11.79 -0.43
C TYR A 33 -22.55 -10.76 -1.56
N GLU A 34 -23.11 -11.10 -2.73
CA GLU A 34 -23.33 -10.16 -3.83
C GLU A 34 -24.30 -9.05 -3.43
N THR A 35 -25.37 -9.41 -2.70
CA THR A 35 -26.34 -8.44 -2.17
C THR A 35 -25.65 -7.48 -1.20
N TYR A 36 -24.84 -8.00 -0.28
CA TYR A 36 -24.03 -7.18 0.63
C TYR A 36 -23.05 -6.28 -0.14
N SER A 37 -22.37 -6.81 -1.14
CA SER A 37 -21.35 -6.07 -1.90
C SER A 37 -21.97 -4.93 -2.72
N SER A 38 -23.22 -5.10 -3.16
CA SER A 38 -23.96 -4.13 -3.98
C SER A 38 -24.67 -3.04 -3.17
N SER A 39 -24.98 -3.28 -1.89
CA SER A 39 -25.78 -2.34 -1.09
C SER A 39 -25.05 -1.07 -0.67
N GLY A 40 -23.70 -1.04 -0.76
CA GLY A 40 -22.88 0.15 -0.57
C GLY A 40 -22.90 0.77 0.83
N THR A 41 -23.67 0.22 1.78
CA THR A 41 -23.78 0.79 3.14
C THR A 41 -23.09 -0.09 4.19
N PRO A 42 -22.40 0.53 5.18
CA PRO A 42 -21.83 -0.20 6.32
C PRO A 42 -22.86 -0.96 7.17
N GLY A 43 -24.16 -0.68 7.02
CA GLY A 43 -25.25 -1.20 7.85
C GLY A 43 -25.63 -2.67 7.65
N ASP A 44 -25.17 -3.31 6.57
CA ASP A 44 -25.58 -4.68 6.21
C ASP A 44 -24.66 -5.78 6.76
N ARG A 45 -24.02 -5.56 7.92
CA ARG A 45 -23.17 -6.58 8.56
C ARG A 45 -23.94 -7.90 8.78
N GLU A 46 -25.24 -7.82 9.06
CA GLU A 46 -26.10 -9.00 9.22
C GLU A 46 -26.31 -9.78 7.91
N VAL A 47 -26.30 -9.11 6.75
CA VAL A 47 -26.33 -9.79 5.45
C VAL A 47 -25.00 -10.50 5.19
N LEU A 48 -23.88 -9.84 5.52
CA LEU A 48 -22.56 -10.48 5.43
C LEU A 48 -22.45 -11.70 6.34
N LYS A 49 -22.90 -11.61 7.60
CA LYS A 49 -22.92 -12.76 8.53
C LYS A 49 -23.70 -13.94 7.97
N LYS A 50 -24.89 -13.70 7.39
CA LYS A 50 -25.68 -14.76 6.74
C LYS A 50 -24.92 -15.41 5.58
N ALA A 51 -24.21 -14.62 4.77
CA ALA A 51 -23.37 -15.17 3.71
C ALA A 51 -22.26 -16.07 4.30
N LEU A 52 -21.57 -15.61 5.35
CA LEU A 52 -20.51 -16.36 6.04
C LEU A 52 -21.02 -17.68 6.64
N GLU A 53 -22.21 -17.67 7.24
CA GLU A 53 -22.88 -18.87 7.76
C GLU A 53 -23.23 -19.85 6.64
N ASN A 54 -23.78 -19.36 5.52
CA ASN A 54 -24.12 -20.21 4.38
C ASN A 54 -22.86 -20.79 3.69
N TYR A 55 -21.75 -20.05 3.63
CA TYR A 55 -20.48 -20.58 3.13
C TYR A 55 -19.93 -21.70 4.02
N GLN A 56 -19.95 -21.51 5.34
CA GLN A 56 -19.56 -22.55 6.29
C GLN A 56 -20.45 -23.79 6.12
N ALA A 57 -21.78 -23.61 6.05
CA ALA A 57 -22.72 -24.70 5.85
C ALA A 57 -22.50 -25.43 4.52
N ALA A 58 -22.04 -24.74 3.48
CA ALA A 58 -21.70 -25.35 2.19
C ALA A 58 -20.47 -26.27 2.31
N LEU A 59 -19.42 -25.84 3.02
CA LEU A 59 -18.23 -26.67 3.28
C LEU A 59 -18.56 -27.87 4.18
N ASP A 60 -19.38 -27.67 5.20
CA ASP A 60 -19.81 -28.76 6.08
C ASP A 60 -20.63 -29.80 5.29
N ALA A 61 -21.55 -29.33 4.43
CA ALA A 61 -22.32 -30.21 3.56
C ALA A 61 -21.46 -30.93 2.50
N ARG A 62 -20.40 -30.29 1.96
CA ARG A 62 -19.43 -30.98 1.08
C ARG A 62 -18.79 -32.16 1.79
N ALA A 63 -18.37 -31.97 3.04
CA ALA A 63 -17.78 -33.03 3.86
C ALA A 63 -18.79 -34.17 4.14
N GLU A 64 -20.04 -33.83 4.50
CA GLU A 64 -21.13 -34.81 4.67
C GLU A 64 -21.41 -35.61 3.39
N GLU A 65 -21.34 -34.95 2.23
CA GLU A 65 -21.56 -35.54 0.91
C GLU A 65 -20.34 -36.33 0.39
N GLY A 66 -19.22 -36.33 1.13
CA GLY A 66 -17.96 -36.96 0.70
C GLY A 66 -17.33 -36.29 -0.53
N ASN A 67 -17.71 -35.05 -0.83
CA ASN A 67 -17.18 -34.30 -1.96
C ASN A 67 -15.97 -33.46 -1.53
N SER A 68 -14.80 -33.85 -2.03
CA SER A 68 -13.53 -33.19 -1.73
C SER A 68 -13.29 -31.90 -2.54
N ASP A 69 -14.17 -31.56 -3.49
CA ASP A 69 -14.07 -30.32 -4.26
C ASP A 69 -14.63 -29.14 -3.47
N ILE A 70 -13.71 -28.40 -2.84
CA ILE A 70 -14.02 -27.28 -1.94
C ILE A 70 -13.40 -25.97 -2.39
N ALA A 71 -12.51 -25.98 -3.38
CA ALA A 71 -11.64 -24.85 -3.67
C ALA A 71 -12.42 -23.55 -3.94
N GLU A 72 -13.42 -23.57 -4.81
CA GLU A 72 -14.23 -22.37 -5.13
C GLU A 72 -14.97 -21.84 -3.89
N ILE A 73 -15.63 -22.72 -3.14
CA ILE A 73 -16.33 -22.36 -1.90
C ILE A 73 -15.36 -21.76 -0.88
N ALA A 74 -14.19 -22.37 -0.72
CA ALA A 74 -13.17 -21.90 0.22
C ALA A 74 -12.61 -20.53 -0.17
N ILE A 75 -12.39 -20.28 -1.47
CA ILE A 75 -11.93 -18.99 -1.98
C ILE A 75 -12.96 -17.91 -1.71
N ASP A 76 -14.22 -18.13 -2.10
CA ASP A 76 -15.27 -17.14 -1.93
C ASP A 76 -15.59 -16.88 -0.46
N TYR A 77 -15.53 -17.94 0.36
CA TYR A 77 -15.68 -17.79 1.81
C TYR A 77 -14.54 -16.96 2.40
N ALA A 78 -13.31 -17.23 1.99
CA ALA A 78 -12.14 -16.48 2.43
C ALA A 78 -12.22 -15.01 2.01
N VAL A 79 -12.70 -14.71 0.79
CA VAL A 79 -12.96 -13.33 0.33
C VAL A 79 -14.01 -12.64 1.20
N ALA A 80 -15.11 -13.32 1.53
CA ALA A 80 -16.15 -12.76 2.40
C ALA A 80 -15.64 -12.52 3.83
N LEU A 81 -14.86 -13.44 4.40
CA LEU A 81 -14.22 -13.28 5.72
C LEU A 81 -13.20 -12.14 5.70
N TRP A 82 -12.45 -11.98 4.61
CA TRP A 82 -11.52 -10.87 4.44
C TRP A 82 -12.24 -9.52 4.47
N THR A 83 -13.40 -9.44 3.82
CA THR A 83 -14.26 -8.25 3.86
C THR A 83 -14.74 -7.94 5.28
N ASP A 84 -15.18 -8.94 6.05
CA ASP A 84 -15.55 -8.76 7.46
C ASP A 84 -14.35 -8.28 8.30
N TYR A 85 -13.18 -8.89 8.10
CA TYR A 85 -11.93 -8.52 8.77
C TYR A 85 -11.56 -7.04 8.53
N GLN A 86 -11.68 -6.58 7.29
CA GLN A 86 -11.31 -5.22 6.92
C GLN A 86 -12.31 -4.16 7.41
N ARG A 87 -13.62 -4.47 7.35
CA ARG A 87 -14.68 -3.48 7.58
C ARG A 87 -15.18 -3.42 9.02
N TYR A 88 -15.17 -4.54 9.74
CA TYR A 88 -15.81 -4.62 11.04
C TYR A 88 -14.88 -5.08 12.15
N GLU A 89 -14.21 -6.22 11.97
CA GLU A 89 -13.50 -6.87 13.07
C GLU A 89 -12.13 -7.41 12.65
N ARG A 90 -11.07 -6.67 12.99
CA ARG A 90 -9.67 -7.09 12.75
C ARG A 90 -9.21 -8.16 13.75
N SER A 91 -9.90 -9.29 13.74
CA SER A 91 -9.61 -10.45 14.59
C SER A 91 -8.53 -11.33 13.95
N SER A 92 -7.47 -11.62 14.70
CA SER A 92 -6.43 -12.58 14.31
C SER A 92 -7.03 -13.96 13.97
N LYS A 93 -8.07 -14.40 14.70
CA LYS A 93 -8.78 -15.66 14.41
C LYS A 93 -9.47 -15.66 13.04
N THR A 94 -10.05 -14.54 12.64
CA THR A 94 -10.67 -14.40 11.32
C THR A 94 -9.61 -14.47 10.22
N LEU A 95 -8.46 -13.80 10.44
CA LEU A 95 -7.32 -13.83 9.52
C LEU A 95 -6.73 -15.24 9.38
N ASP A 96 -6.55 -15.96 10.48
CA ASP A 96 -6.12 -17.37 10.48
C ASP A 96 -7.08 -18.27 9.67
N LYS A 97 -8.39 -18.02 9.80
CA LYS A 97 -9.40 -18.77 9.05
C LYS A 97 -9.32 -18.48 7.55
N VAL A 98 -9.11 -17.22 7.15
CA VAL A 98 -8.87 -16.85 5.75
C VAL A 98 -7.65 -17.60 5.19
N ILE A 99 -6.54 -17.58 5.92
CA ILE A 99 -5.30 -18.25 5.51
C ILE A 99 -5.53 -19.75 5.32
N LYS A 100 -6.19 -20.42 6.28
CA LYS A 100 -6.50 -21.86 6.19
C LYS A 100 -7.35 -22.21 4.97
N LEU A 101 -8.36 -21.38 4.67
CA LEU A 101 -9.23 -21.60 3.51
C LEU A 101 -8.46 -21.44 2.20
N TYR A 102 -7.61 -20.41 2.08
CA TYR A 102 -6.74 -20.24 0.92
C TYR A 102 -5.71 -21.37 0.77
N GLU A 103 -5.09 -21.83 1.86
CA GLU A 103 -4.19 -22.99 1.82
C GLU A 103 -4.90 -24.26 1.35
N ALA A 104 -6.13 -24.50 1.81
CA ALA A 104 -6.92 -25.65 1.37
C ALA A 104 -7.25 -25.59 -0.14
N ALA A 105 -7.68 -24.43 -0.63
CA ALA A 105 -7.93 -24.21 -2.05
C ALA A 105 -6.65 -24.35 -2.90
N LEU A 106 -5.53 -23.80 -2.43
CA LEU A 106 -4.23 -23.92 -3.09
C LEU A 106 -3.77 -25.38 -3.16
N ALA A 107 -3.93 -26.16 -2.09
CA ALA A 107 -3.57 -27.57 -2.09
C ALA A 107 -4.33 -28.35 -3.16
N GLN A 108 -5.63 -28.08 -3.33
CA GLN A 108 -6.47 -28.72 -4.34
C GLN A 108 -6.05 -28.30 -5.77
N TRP A 109 -5.86 -27.00 -6.01
CA TRP A 109 -5.51 -26.50 -7.35
C TRP A 109 -4.05 -26.75 -7.75
N LYS A 110 -3.13 -26.84 -6.80
CA LYS A 110 -1.71 -27.14 -7.06
C LYS A 110 -1.52 -28.59 -7.53
N GLY A 111 -2.37 -29.51 -7.07
CA GLY A 111 -2.40 -30.91 -7.51
C GLY A 111 -3.15 -31.14 -8.83
N ALA A 112 -3.84 -30.13 -9.38
CA ALA A 112 -4.60 -30.27 -10.61
C ALA A 112 -3.68 -30.40 -11.83
N VAL A 113 -4.08 -31.23 -12.81
CA VAL A 113 -3.34 -31.45 -14.07
C VAL A 113 -3.12 -30.13 -14.82
N SER A 114 -4.13 -29.26 -14.81
CA SER A 114 -4.04 -27.88 -15.30
C SER A 114 -4.47 -26.94 -14.19
N LYS A 115 -3.67 -25.90 -13.96
CA LYS A 115 -4.01 -24.86 -12.99
C LYS A 115 -5.22 -24.07 -13.48
N PRO A 116 -6.23 -23.82 -12.64
CA PRO A 116 -7.37 -22.98 -13.00
C PRO A 116 -6.96 -21.54 -13.30
N GLU A 117 -7.76 -20.83 -14.11
CA GLU A 117 -7.52 -19.43 -14.47
C GLU A 117 -7.39 -18.51 -13.24
N GLY A 118 -8.14 -18.80 -12.18
CA GLY A 118 -8.09 -18.07 -10.92
C GLY A 118 -6.85 -18.34 -10.04
N TYR A 119 -5.99 -19.30 -10.39
CA TYR A 119 -4.85 -19.70 -9.55
C TYR A 119 -3.87 -18.55 -9.24
N PRO A 120 -3.49 -17.69 -10.20
CA PRO A 120 -2.68 -16.51 -9.91
C PRO A 120 -3.34 -15.54 -8.92
N ASN A 121 -4.66 -15.35 -8.99
CA ASN A 121 -5.38 -14.48 -8.05
C ASN A 121 -5.42 -15.09 -6.65
N LEU A 122 -5.57 -16.40 -6.53
CA LEU A 122 -5.49 -17.10 -5.25
C LEU A 122 -4.10 -16.96 -4.61
N LEU A 123 -3.01 -17.08 -5.38
CA LEU A 123 -1.66 -16.83 -4.88
C LEU A 123 -1.50 -15.38 -4.38
N LEU A 124 -2.01 -14.40 -5.14
CA LEU A 124 -1.96 -12.98 -4.76
C LEU A 124 -2.71 -12.72 -3.46
N ASN A 125 -3.93 -13.24 -3.34
CA ASN A 125 -4.77 -13.08 -2.15
C ASN A 125 -4.16 -13.78 -0.93
N SER A 126 -3.58 -14.97 -1.13
CA SER A 126 -2.86 -15.70 -0.08
C SER A 126 -1.65 -14.92 0.40
N ALA A 127 -0.83 -14.39 -0.52
CA ALA A 127 0.32 -13.56 -0.17
C ALA A 127 -0.09 -12.31 0.62
N ASN A 128 -1.20 -11.66 0.25
CA ASN A 128 -1.70 -10.50 0.97
C ASN A 128 -2.20 -10.85 2.38
N ALA A 129 -2.82 -12.02 2.54
CA ALA A 129 -3.23 -12.55 3.85
C ALA A 129 -2.03 -12.76 4.77
N TYR A 130 -1.01 -13.47 4.30
CA TYR A 130 0.22 -13.68 5.06
C TYR A 130 0.98 -12.38 5.35
N PHE A 131 1.04 -11.44 4.39
CA PHE A 131 1.67 -10.15 4.64
C PHE A 131 0.91 -9.35 5.71
N THR A 132 -0.42 -9.42 5.72
CA THR A 132 -1.24 -8.80 6.76
C THR A 132 -1.01 -9.45 8.12
N GLN A 133 -0.90 -10.78 8.17
CA GLN A 133 -0.54 -11.51 9.39
C GLN A 133 0.81 -11.04 9.93
N TYR A 134 1.85 -11.00 9.08
CA TYR A 134 3.14 -10.45 9.46
C TYR A 134 3.04 -9.01 10.01
N ARG A 135 2.22 -8.14 9.39
CA ARG A 135 2.09 -6.75 9.85
C ARG A 135 1.51 -6.65 11.26
N VAL A 136 0.55 -7.50 11.59
CA VAL A 136 -0.18 -7.50 12.87
C VAL A 136 0.56 -8.28 13.95
N GLU A 137 1.06 -9.48 13.63
CA GLU A 137 1.61 -10.43 14.59
C GLU A 137 3.14 -10.45 14.60
N LYS A 138 3.80 -9.84 13.60
CA LYS A 138 5.26 -9.83 13.39
C LYS A 138 5.89 -11.22 13.20
N GLU A 139 5.08 -12.17 12.76
CA GLU A 139 5.54 -13.53 12.44
C GLU A 139 6.41 -13.57 11.18
N ALA A 140 7.72 -13.78 11.36
CA ALA A 140 8.69 -13.80 10.26
C ALA A 140 8.38 -14.89 9.20
N ALA A 141 7.84 -16.03 9.64
CA ALA A 141 7.45 -17.12 8.74
C ALA A 141 6.33 -16.72 7.77
N ALA A 142 5.40 -15.85 8.21
CA ALA A 142 4.33 -15.35 7.35
C ALA A 142 4.90 -14.46 6.23
N LEU A 143 5.92 -13.66 6.53
CA LEU A 143 6.57 -12.82 5.53
C LEU A 143 7.21 -13.65 4.40
N GLU A 144 7.96 -14.70 4.75
CA GLU A 144 8.60 -15.58 3.76
C GLU A 144 7.56 -16.39 2.95
N LYS A 145 6.43 -16.77 3.57
CA LYS A 145 5.29 -17.36 2.84
C LYS A 145 4.70 -16.41 1.80
N ALA A 146 4.54 -15.12 2.14
CA ALA A 146 4.06 -14.12 1.21
C ALA A 146 5.02 -13.97 0.01
N ILE A 147 6.34 -13.90 0.25
CA ILE A 147 7.36 -13.86 -0.81
C ILE A 147 7.24 -15.08 -1.72
N SER A 148 7.18 -16.28 -1.13
CA SER A 148 7.11 -17.53 -1.90
C SER A 148 5.92 -17.59 -2.85
N TYR A 149 4.73 -17.15 -2.42
CA TYR A 149 3.55 -17.16 -3.30
C TYR A 149 3.63 -16.11 -4.41
N LEU A 150 4.21 -14.94 -4.13
CA LEU A 150 4.41 -13.90 -5.13
C LEU A 150 5.45 -14.30 -6.18
N ASP A 151 6.54 -14.95 -5.76
CA ASP A 151 7.53 -15.51 -6.68
C ASP A 151 6.94 -16.61 -7.54
N GLU A 152 6.11 -17.51 -6.97
CA GLU A 152 5.38 -18.51 -7.75
C GLU A 152 4.45 -17.84 -8.79
N LEU A 153 3.65 -16.85 -8.38
CA LEU A 153 2.73 -16.11 -9.25
C LEU A 153 3.49 -15.49 -10.43
N ARG A 154 4.66 -14.91 -10.17
CA ARG A 154 5.47 -14.21 -11.18
C ARG A 154 5.95 -15.13 -12.32
N GLN A 155 6.02 -16.44 -12.09
CA GLN A 155 6.36 -17.45 -13.10
C GLN A 155 5.15 -17.90 -13.94
N LEU A 156 3.95 -17.45 -13.60
CA LEU A 156 2.71 -17.83 -14.28
C LEU A 156 2.29 -16.79 -15.32
N LYS A 157 1.56 -17.25 -16.33
CA LYS A 157 0.80 -16.36 -17.19
C LYS A 157 -0.42 -15.86 -16.41
N ALA A 158 -0.37 -14.60 -16.00
CA ALA A 158 -1.46 -13.92 -15.29
C ALA A 158 -1.94 -12.70 -16.09
N ALA A 159 -3.19 -12.29 -15.86
CA ALA A 159 -3.73 -11.03 -16.36
C ALA A 159 -2.85 -9.84 -15.91
N ASP A 160 -2.83 -8.77 -16.70
CA ASP A 160 -1.96 -7.62 -16.45
C ASP A 160 -2.24 -6.97 -15.09
N GLU A 161 -3.51 -6.90 -14.68
CA GLU A 161 -3.91 -6.38 -13.37
C GLU A 161 -3.34 -7.23 -12.22
N THR A 162 -3.44 -8.56 -12.31
CA THR A 162 -2.86 -9.48 -11.31
C THR A 162 -1.33 -9.36 -11.27
N ARG A 163 -0.68 -9.23 -12.43
CA ARG A 163 0.78 -9.06 -12.53
C ARG A 163 1.23 -7.75 -11.90
N LYS A 164 0.53 -6.66 -12.20
CA LYS A 164 0.77 -5.33 -11.63
C LYS A 164 0.65 -5.36 -10.09
N ASN A 165 -0.42 -5.95 -9.57
CA ASN A 165 -0.64 -6.08 -8.12
C ASN A 165 0.37 -7.02 -7.45
N CYS A 166 0.80 -8.09 -8.12
CA CYS A 166 1.87 -8.97 -7.65
C CYS A 166 3.19 -8.21 -7.47
N LEU A 167 3.60 -7.41 -8.46
CA LEU A 167 4.86 -6.64 -8.40
C LEU A 167 4.81 -5.61 -7.27
N PHE A 168 3.69 -4.90 -7.15
CA PHE A 168 3.51 -3.94 -6.07
C PHE A 168 3.56 -4.60 -4.69
N LEU A 169 2.85 -5.71 -4.49
CA LEU A 169 2.86 -6.41 -3.22
C LEU A 169 4.23 -7.00 -2.90
N LEU A 170 4.95 -7.52 -3.90
CA LEU A 170 6.32 -8.02 -3.73
C LEU A 170 7.26 -6.90 -3.28
N GLY A 171 7.12 -5.69 -3.84
CA GLY A 171 7.84 -4.51 -3.37
C GLY A 171 7.58 -4.21 -1.89
N LYS A 172 6.31 -4.23 -1.46
CA LYS A 172 5.95 -3.97 -0.05
C LYS A 172 6.52 -5.02 0.90
N VAL A 173 6.41 -6.29 0.52
CA VAL A 173 6.87 -7.43 1.32
C VAL A 173 8.40 -7.39 1.46
N LEU A 174 9.13 -7.15 0.37
CA LEU A 174 10.59 -7.06 0.39
C LEU A 174 11.10 -5.83 1.16
N MET A 175 10.45 -4.68 1.00
CA MET A 175 10.76 -3.49 1.79
C MET A 175 10.53 -3.75 3.29
N ALA A 176 9.43 -4.39 3.66
CA ALA A 176 9.16 -4.74 5.05
C ALA A 176 10.15 -5.77 5.60
N ALA A 177 10.60 -6.69 4.75
CA ALA A 177 11.63 -7.68 5.08
C ALA A 177 13.00 -7.04 5.33
N TYR A 178 13.36 -6.04 4.51
CA TYR A 178 14.53 -5.20 4.76
C TYR A 178 14.40 -4.42 6.07
N SER A 179 13.25 -3.79 6.35
CA SER A 179 13.05 -3.06 7.62
C SER A 179 13.14 -3.98 8.86
N ALA A 180 12.74 -5.25 8.74
CA ALA A 180 12.87 -6.23 9.81
C ALA A 180 14.31 -6.74 10.00
N ASN A 181 15.04 -6.89 8.90
CA ASN A 181 16.40 -7.38 8.89
C ASN A 181 17.25 -6.53 7.91
N GLY A 182 17.73 -5.38 8.41
CA GLY A 182 18.40 -4.33 7.63
C GLY A 182 19.74 -4.71 6.97
N THR A 183 20.13 -5.99 7.05
CA THR A 183 21.33 -6.53 6.39
C THR A 183 21.04 -7.06 4.99
N ALA A 184 19.78 -7.38 4.66
CA ALA A 184 19.39 -7.96 3.38
C ALA A 184 19.18 -6.86 2.31
N THR A 185 20.27 -6.22 1.90
CA THR A 185 20.25 -5.03 1.04
C THR A 185 19.61 -5.25 -0.32
N ASP A 186 19.79 -6.45 -0.87
CA ASP A 186 19.25 -6.83 -2.18
C ASP A 186 17.71 -6.79 -2.17
N ARG A 187 17.08 -7.02 -1.00
CA ARG A 187 15.62 -6.92 -0.85
C ARG A 187 15.11 -5.50 -1.06
N LEU A 188 15.88 -4.48 -0.65
CA LEU A 188 15.48 -3.09 -0.86
C LEU A 188 15.63 -2.68 -2.33
N ASP A 189 16.72 -3.10 -2.98
CA ASP A 189 16.94 -2.82 -4.40
C ASP A 189 15.89 -3.50 -5.28
N ASP A 190 15.53 -4.76 -4.96
CA ASP A 190 14.43 -5.47 -5.62
C ASP A 190 13.08 -4.82 -5.33
N ALA A 191 12.83 -4.31 -4.11
CA ALA A 191 11.60 -3.60 -3.80
C ALA A 191 11.42 -2.37 -4.70
N ILE A 192 12.46 -1.53 -4.82
CA ILE A 192 12.48 -0.35 -5.70
C ILE A 192 12.19 -0.77 -7.15
N LYS A 193 12.89 -1.80 -7.63
CA LYS A 193 12.70 -2.34 -8.98
C LYS A 193 11.26 -2.79 -9.23
N TYR A 194 10.65 -3.52 -8.31
CA TYR A 194 9.29 -4.01 -8.49
C TYR A 194 8.24 -2.91 -8.39
N PHE A 195 8.43 -1.92 -7.50
CA PHE A 195 7.55 -0.74 -7.49
C PHE A 195 7.64 0.06 -8.80
N ARG A 196 8.84 0.24 -9.38
CA ARG A 196 9.00 0.89 -10.69
C ARG A 196 8.29 0.12 -11.81
N GLN A 197 8.40 -1.21 -11.81
CA GLN A 197 7.70 -2.04 -12.81
C GLN A 197 6.18 -1.97 -12.63
N ALA A 198 5.68 -2.01 -11.38
CA ALA A 198 4.26 -1.86 -11.09
C ALA A 198 3.72 -0.49 -11.54
N LEU A 199 4.47 0.59 -11.27
CA LEU A 199 4.13 1.94 -11.72
C LEU A 199 4.08 2.01 -13.25
N LYS A 200 5.07 1.46 -13.96
CA LYS A 200 5.09 1.43 -15.42
C LYS A 200 3.87 0.71 -16.02
N LEU A 201 3.42 -0.39 -15.40
CA LEU A 201 2.20 -1.07 -15.83
C LEU A 201 0.92 -0.28 -15.53
N ALA A 202 0.95 0.61 -14.54
CA ALA A 202 -0.14 1.53 -14.23
C ALA A 202 -0.15 2.79 -15.11
N THR A 203 0.97 3.11 -15.77
CA THR A 203 1.14 4.25 -16.70
C THR A 203 1.69 3.76 -18.04
N PRO A 204 0.89 3.05 -18.87
CA PRO A 204 1.34 2.68 -20.21
C PRO A 204 1.67 3.95 -21.01
N ASP A 205 2.75 3.89 -21.79
CA ASP A 205 3.24 5.03 -22.60
C ASP A 205 2.17 5.56 -23.60
N ASP A 206 1.14 4.76 -23.91
CA ASP A 206 0.03 5.09 -24.82
C ASP A 206 -1.25 5.64 -24.10
N ALA A 207 -1.20 5.88 -22.79
CA ALA A 207 -2.38 6.31 -22.00
C ALA A 207 -2.89 7.74 -22.33
N GLU A 208 -2.27 8.45 -23.28
CA GLU A 208 -2.65 9.80 -23.71
C GLU A 208 -3.93 9.88 -24.58
N LYS A 209 -4.62 8.78 -24.90
CA LYS A 209 -5.77 8.82 -25.84
C LYS A 209 -6.98 7.95 -25.47
N GLY A 210 -7.38 7.95 -24.21
CA GLY A 210 -8.71 7.44 -23.81
C GLY A 210 -9.76 8.55 -23.84
N THR A 211 -10.93 8.29 -24.44
CA THR A 211 -12.08 9.21 -24.43
C THR A 211 -12.59 9.48 -23.01
N GLU A 212 -13.06 10.70 -22.76
CA GLU A 212 -13.47 11.25 -21.45
C GLU A 212 -14.50 10.38 -20.68
N ASP A 213 -15.29 9.55 -21.37
CA ASP A 213 -16.41 8.80 -20.77
C ASP A 213 -16.05 7.46 -20.08
N GLU A 214 -14.86 6.87 -20.31
CA GLU A 214 -14.43 5.62 -19.63
C GLU A 214 -13.59 5.87 -18.35
N GLN A 215 -13.32 7.14 -18.03
CA GLN A 215 -12.28 7.55 -17.07
C GLN A 215 -12.72 7.58 -15.60
N ASP A 216 -14.02 7.67 -15.27
CA ASP A 216 -14.41 8.05 -13.91
C ASP A 216 -14.10 6.99 -12.84
N SER A 217 -14.37 5.71 -13.10
CA SER A 217 -14.13 4.63 -12.11
C SER A 217 -12.78 3.93 -12.30
N LYS A 218 -12.41 3.61 -13.55
CA LYS A 218 -11.11 2.98 -13.87
C LYS A 218 -9.95 3.96 -13.75
N GLY A 219 -10.14 5.23 -14.13
CA GLY A 219 -9.13 6.27 -14.00
C GLY A 219 -8.84 6.62 -12.54
N ALA A 220 -9.86 6.73 -11.69
CA ALA A 220 -9.68 6.92 -10.25
C ALA A 220 -8.97 5.73 -9.58
N GLY A 221 -9.35 4.49 -9.93
CA GLY A 221 -8.66 3.28 -9.46
C GLY A 221 -7.19 3.22 -9.87
N ASN A 222 -6.89 3.60 -11.12
CA ASN A 222 -5.53 3.63 -11.62
C ASN A 222 -4.70 4.75 -10.97
N ALA A 223 -5.27 5.95 -10.80
CA ALA A 223 -4.62 7.06 -10.12
C ALA A 223 -4.27 6.72 -8.65
N ASN A 224 -5.19 6.08 -7.91
CA ASN A 224 -4.92 5.61 -6.55
C ASN A 224 -3.76 4.60 -6.51
N PHE A 225 -3.72 3.68 -7.47
CA PHE A 225 -2.62 2.71 -7.55
C PHE A 225 -1.27 3.39 -7.87
N GLN A 226 -1.26 4.38 -8.76
CA GLN A 226 -0.08 5.20 -9.05
C GLN A 226 0.41 5.96 -7.81
N ILE A 227 -0.50 6.62 -7.08
CA ILE A 227 -0.19 7.30 -5.81
C ILE A 227 0.50 6.33 -4.85
N GLN A 228 -0.05 5.12 -4.68
CA GLN A 228 0.53 4.12 -3.80
C GLN A 228 1.92 3.67 -4.28
N CYS A 229 2.12 3.45 -5.58
CA CYS A 229 3.44 3.10 -6.11
C CYS A 229 4.47 4.21 -5.87
N LEU A 230 4.12 5.46 -6.17
CA LEU A 230 4.98 6.63 -6.00
C LEU A 230 5.35 6.86 -4.52
N TYR A 231 4.36 6.76 -3.63
CA TYR A 231 4.59 6.86 -2.19
C TYR A 231 5.54 5.77 -1.66
N ASN A 232 5.35 4.52 -2.09
CA ASN A 232 6.22 3.42 -1.66
C ASN A 232 7.62 3.52 -2.30
N LEU A 233 7.74 3.99 -3.54
CA LEU A 233 9.03 4.32 -4.16
C LEU A 233 9.77 5.37 -3.35
N SER A 234 9.10 6.47 -3.01
CA SER A 234 9.67 7.53 -2.19
C SER A 234 10.21 6.98 -0.86
N THR A 235 9.42 6.13 -0.20
CA THR A 235 9.80 5.50 1.07
C THR A 235 10.99 4.55 0.91
N ALA A 236 11.01 3.72 -0.14
CA ALA A 236 12.10 2.79 -0.40
C ALA A 236 13.41 3.52 -0.73
N TYR A 237 13.35 4.61 -1.51
CA TYR A 237 14.49 5.46 -1.80
C TYR A 237 15.02 6.18 -0.55
N ASP A 238 14.14 6.67 0.31
CA ASP A 238 14.56 7.27 1.58
C ASP A 238 15.25 6.25 2.50
N LEU A 239 14.74 5.01 2.57
CA LEU A 239 15.42 3.92 3.28
C LEU A 239 16.79 3.60 2.67
N SER A 240 16.92 3.64 1.34
CA SER A 240 18.20 3.46 0.66
C SER A 240 19.18 4.57 1.04
N TYR A 241 18.72 5.82 1.02
CA TYR A 241 19.52 6.96 1.46
C TYR A 241 19.96 6.85 2.92
N GLN A 242 19.07 6.45 3.84
CA GLN A 242 19.43 6.28 5.26
C GLN A 242 20.58 5.27 5.44
N LYS A 243 20.64 4.26 4.57
CA LYS A 243 21.70 3.25 4.56
C LYS A 243 22.97 3.71 3.85
N THR A 244 22.85 4.27 2.64
CA THR A 244 23.98 4.52 1.74
C THR A 244 24.53 5.94 1.87
N THR A 245 23.74 6.86 2.41
CA THR A 245 23.96 8.31 2.44
C THR A 245 24.14 8.97 1.06
N LYS A 246 23.79 8.26 -0.03
CA LYS A 246 23.89 8.76 -1.40
C LYS A 246 22.81 9.79 -1.67
N ILE A 247 23.20 11.02 -1.96
CA ILE A 247 22.26 12.13 -2.13
C ILE A 247 21.26 11.88 -3.28
N GLU A 248 21.66 11.10 -4.29
CA GLU A 248 20.81 10.70 -5.40
C GLU A 248 19.58 9.91 -4.95
N ASP A 249 19.74 9.06 -3.93
CA ASP A 249 18.62 8.30 -3.36
C ASP A 249 17.63 9.25 -2.64
N LEU A 250 18.13 10.30 -1.96
CA LEU A 250 17.27 11.30 -1.33
C LEU A 250 16.55 12.16 -2.37
N ASP A 251 17.22 12.52 -3.46
CA ASP A 251 16.63 13.29 -4.55
C ASP A 251 15.52 12.50 -5.27
N GLU A 252 15.73 11.21 -5.54
CA GLU A 252 14.67 10.33 -6.07
C GLU A 252 13.52 10.15 -5.07
N ALA A 253 13.82 10.03 -3.76
CA ALA A 253 12.78 9.97 -2.74
C ALA A 253 11.86 11.20 -2.78
N ILE A 254 12.46 12.39 -2.83
CA ILE A 254 11.74 13.68 -2.91
C ILE A 254 10.94 13.78 -4.20
N LYS A 255 11.54 13.43 -5.34
CA LYS A 255 10.89 13.45 -6.66
C LYS A 255 9.61 12.61 -6.67
N TYR A 256 9.68 11.34 -6.29
CA TYR A 256 8.51 10.46 -6.29
C TYR A 256 7.44 10.91 -5.28
N ASN A 257 7.83 11.52 -4.16
CA ASN A 257 6.87 12.06 -3.20
C ASN A 257 6.14 13.29 -3.73
N TYR A 258 6.83 14.16 -4.47
CA TYR A 258 6.19 15.28 -5.18
C TYR A 258 5.23 14.79 -6.26
N GLU A 259 5.61 13.77 -7.04
CA GLU A 259 4.71 13.16 -8.03
C GLU A 259 3.45 12.58 -7.35
N ALA A 260 3.61 11.85 -6.22
CA ALA A 260 2.48 11.35 -5.44
C ALA A 260 1.57 12.48 -4.95
N ARG A 261 2.16 13.55 -4.39
CA ARG A 261 1.42 14.72 -3.90
C ARG A 261 0.63 15.42 -5.01
N ASN A 262 1.19 15.51 -6.21
CA ASN A 262 0.51 16.15 -7.34
C ASN A 262 -0.77 15.40 -7.72
N LEU A 263 -0.74 14.06 -7.71
CA LEU A 263 -1.94 13.24 -7.93
C LEU A 263 -2.92 13.32 -6.74
N LEU A 264 -2.41 13.47 -5.52
CA LEU A 264 -3.22 13.64 -4.31
C LEU A 264 -4.00 14.97 -4.28
N ALA A 265 -3.57 15.99 -5.01
CA ALA A 265 -4.29 17.27 -5.10
C ALA A 265 -5.72 17.10 -5.65
N SER A 266 -5.95 16.09 -6.49
CA SER A 266 -7.27 15.74 -7.02
C SER A 266 -8.03 14.72 -6.17
N THR A 267 -7.43 14.21 -5.08
CA THR A 267 -8.00 13.19 -4.18
C THR A 267 -7.83 13.56 -2.70
N PRO A 268 -8.48 14.65 -2.23
CA PRO A 268 -8.20 15.25 -0.92
C PRO A 268 -8.42 14.31 0.29
N ASN A 269 -9.28 13.30 0.16
CA ASN A 269 -9.60 12.34 1.23
C ASN A 269 -8.81 11.02 1.15
N HIS A 270 -7.75 10.96 0.34
CA HIS A 270 -6.95 9.73 0.21
C HIS A 270 -6.24 9.40 1.55
N PRO A 271 -6.27 8.13 2.00
CA PRO A 271 -5.74 7.74 3.32
C PRO A 271 -4.24 8.02 3.49
N ASP A 272 -3.47 7.99 2.40
CA ASP A 272 -2.02 8.22 2.42
C ASP A 272 -1.62 9.70 2.31
N HIS A 273 -2.58 10.64 2.20
CA HIS A 273 -2.28 12.05 1.92
C HIS A 273 -1.42 12.69 3.03
N ALA A 274 -1.83 12.57 4.29
CA ALA A 274 -1.06 13.10 5.42
C ALA A 274 0.34 12.43 5.54
N ALA A 275 0.44 11.14 5.22
CA ALA A 275 1.70 10.41 5.26
C ALA A 275 2.66 10.85 4.15
N CYS A 276 2.14 11.13 2.95
CA CYS A 276 2.89 11.71 1.84
C CYS A 276 3.48 13.08 2.22
N LEU A 277 2.64 13.98 2.76
CA LEU A 277 3.06 15.31 3.22
C LEU A 277 4.13 15.23 4.32
N TYR A 278 3.93 14.38 5.32
CA TYR A 278 4.90 14.17 6.39
C TYR A 278 6.25 13.66 5.86
N ASN A 279 6.24 12.64 5.00
CA ASN A 279 7.46 12.08 4.42
C ASN A 279 8.21 13.12 3.60
N LEU A 280 7.49 13.90 2.78
CA LEU A 280 8.10 14.94 1.95
C LEU A 280 8.71 16.05 2.82
N ALA A 281 8.01 16.46 3.89
CA ALA A 281 8.55 17.42 4.85
C ALA A 281 9.85 16.91 5.50
N ARG A 282 9.87 15.65 5.95
CA ARG A 282 11.05 15.03 6.56
C ARG A 282 12.21 14.92 5.57
N GLN A 283 11.95 14.53 4.33
CA GLN A 283 12.96 14.41 3.27
C GLN A 283 13.58 15.77 2.93
N LEU A 284 12.76 16.82 2.76
CA LEU A 284 13.24 18.18 2.52
C LEU A 284 14.03 18.74 3.71
N PHE A 285 13.58 18.47 4.93
CA PHE A 285 14.34 18.85 6.12
C PHE A 285 15.69 18.14 6.19
N THR A 286 15.74 16.86 5.85
CA THR A 286 16.98 16.08 5.75
C THR A 286 17.94 16.66 4.71
N LYS A 287 17.41 17.06 3.54
CA LYS A 287 18.18 17.71 2.47
C LYS A 287 18.73 19.06 2.92
N TYR A 288 17.93 19.86 3.64
CA TYR A 288 18.40 21.09 4.26
C TYR A 288 19.54 20.81 5.23
N GLN A 289 19.41 19.84 6.14
CA GLN A 289 20.46 19.51 7.12
C GLN A 289 21.77 19.12 6.43
N ARG A 290 21.71 18.32 5.35
CA ARG A 290 22.90 18.01 4.55
C ARG A 290 23.53 19.24 3.94
N SER A 291 22.74 20.12 3.33
CA SER A 291 23.25 21.37 2.78
C SER A 291 23.94 22.25 3.83
N GLN A 292 23.51 22.19 5.09
CA GLN A 292 24.17 22.91 6.20
C GLN A 292 25.47 22.23 6.63
N GLN A 293 25.50 20.89 6.68
CA GLN A 293 26.73 20.14 6.98
C GLN A 293 27.80 20.38 5.91
N ASP A 294 27.41 20.34 4.63
CA ASP A 294 28.31 20.60 3.51
C ASP A 294 28.81 22.04 3.55
N LYS A 295 27.97 23.01 3.93
CA LYS A 295 28.39 24.40 4.17
C LYS A 295 29.37 24.54 5.33
N VAL A 296 29.25 23.77 6.41
CA VAL A 296 30.25 23.79 7.49
C VAL A 296 31.60 23.24 6.98
N GLY A 297 31.58 22.26 6.07
CA GLY A 297 32.78 21.77 5.38
C GLY A 297 33.34 22.75 4.33
N ILE A 298 32.47 23.47 3.62
CA ILE A 298 32.81 24.42 2.56
C ILE A 298 33.04 25.83 3.09
N ALA A 299 32.67 26.19 4.32
CA ALA A 299 32.89 27.52 4.94
C ALA A 299 34.38 27.92 5.09
N LEU A 300 35.30 27.14 4.55
CA LEU A 300 36.65 27.58 4.17
C LEU A 300 36.68 28.41 2.86
N LEU A 301 35.60 28.45 2.08
CA LEU A 301 35.42 29.19 0.83
C LEU A 301 34.00 29.79 0.78
N ASP A 302 33.98 31.10 0.63
CA ASP A 302 32.84 32.00 0.75
C ASP A 302 31.84 31.82 -0.42
N THR A 303 30.68 31.17 -0.22
CA THR A 303 29.62 31.12 -1.26
C THR A 303 28.19 31.22 -0.69
N ASN A 304 27.58 32.39 -0.86
CA ASN A 304 26.15 32.67 -0.64
C ASN A 304 25.20 32.01 -1.68
N LEU A 305 25.71 31.26 -2.67
CA LEU A 305 24.91 30.72 -3.79
C LEU A 305 24.02 29.52 -3.42
N ASP A 306 24.41 28.69 -2.45
CA ASP A 306 23.60 27.53 -1.98
C ASP A 306 22.78 27.84 -0.70
N GLY A 307 22.95 29.04 -0.13
CA GLY A 307 22.24 29.52 1.05
C GLY A 307 20.73 29.51 0.89
N GLU A 308 20.27 30.05 -0.24
CA GLU A 308 18.85 30.28 -0.53
C GLU A 308 18.09 28.98 -0.78
N LYS A 309 18.69 28.02 -1.50
CA LYS A 309 18.06 26.73 -1.79
C LYS A 309 17.80 25.91 -0.53
N GLY A 310 18.76 25.85 0.38
CA GLY A 310 18.56 25.19 1.68
C GLY A 310 17.46 25.86 2.52
N VAL A 311 17.39 27.18 2.53
CA VAL A 311 16.31 27.92 3.23
C VAL A 311 14.95 27.66 2.59
N GLN A 312 14.88 27.52 1.26
CA GLN A 312 13.65 27.12 0.56
C GLN A 312 13.20 25.70 0.96
N ASP A 313 14.13 24.74 1.04
CA ASP A 313 13.83 23.37 1.49
C ASP A 313 13.29 23.35 2.93
N LEU A 314 13.91 24.11 3.84
CA LEU A 314 13.42 24.24 5.23
C LEU A 314 12.02 24.85 5.30
N ASN A 315 11.78 25.94 4.57
CA ASN A 315 10.47 26.59 4.53
C ASN A 315 9.39 25.68 3.92
N ALA A 316 9.74 24.92 2.89
CA ALA A 316 8.85 23.92 2.29
C ALA A 316 8.54 22.79 3.27
N ALA A 317 9.56 22.29 3.99
CA ALA A 317 9.39 21.29 5.03
C ALA A 317 8.43 21.75 6.14
N HIS A 318 8.59 22.98 6.63
CA HIS A 318 7.68 23.56 7.63
C HIS A 318 6.23 23.57 7.12
N ARG A 319 5.99 24.15 5.93
CA ARG A 319 4.63 24.24 5.37
C ARG A 319 3.97 22.86 5.22
N LEU A 320 4.71 21.88 4.70
CA LEU A 320 4.20 20.53 4.48
C LEU A 320 3.93 19.79 5.79
N ALA A 321 4.82 19.91 6.78
CA ALA A 321 4.59 19.32 8.10
C ALA A 321 3.36 19.95 8.78
N LYS A 322 3.14 21.26 8.59
CA LYS A 322 1.95 21.96 9.09
C LYS A 322 0.68 21.51 8.39
N GLU A 323 0.72 21.35 7.06
CA GLU A 323 -0.39 20.81 6.28
C GLU A 323 -0.73 19.38 6.74
N ALA A 324 0.26 18.52 6.94
CA ALA A 324 0.07 17.18 7.51
C ALA A 324 -0.54 17.23 8.92
N GLN A 325 -0.07 18.15 9.77
CA GLN A 325 -0.61 18.35 11.11
C GLN A 325 -2.10 18.71 11.05
N ASP A 326 -2.48 19.65 10.19
CA ASP A 326 -3.86 20.15 10.11
C ASP A 326 -4.85 19.09 9.57
N MET A 327 -4.36 18.11 8.81
CA MET A 327 -5.14 16.96 8.34
C MET A 327 -5.35 15.85 9.38
N LEU A 328 -4.50 15.78 10.41
CA LEU A 328 -4.47 14.66 11.34
C LEU A 328 -5.18 15.00 12.66
N PRO A 329 -6.18 14.23 13.10
CA PRO A 329 -6.75 14.39 14.43
C PRO A 329 -5.70 14.09 15.50
N ALA A 330 -5.91 14.61 16.72
CA ALA A 330 -4.93 14.53 17.80
C ALA A 330 -4.60 13.08 18.20
N GLU A 331 -5.57 12.18 18.08
CA GLU A 331 -5.44 10.76 18.41
C GLU A 331 -4.76 9.94 17.30
N ASN A 332 -4.49 10.55 16.14
CA ASN A 332 -3.85 9.84 15.04
C ASN A 332 -2.39 9.48 15.42
N PRO A 333 -1.95 8.23 15.22
CA PRO A 333 -0.57 7.81 15.53
C PRO A 333 0.53 8.63 14.84
N MET A 334 0.23 9.24 13.69
CA MET A 334 1.19 10.11 12.98
C MET A 334 1.32 11.51 13.57
N ARG A 335 0.41 11.91 14.49
CA ARG A 335 0.41 13.25 15.07
C ARG A 335 1.70 13.56 15.83
N GLY A 336 2.15 12.64 16.70
CA GLY A 336 3.39 12.79 17.48
C GLY A 336 4.63 13.03 16.59
N PRO A 337 4.93 12.13 15.63
CA PRO A 337 6.06 12.33 14.71
C PRO A 337 6.01 13.63 13.90
N VAL A 338 4.81 14.10 13.51
CA VAL A 338 4.63 15.38 12.80
C VAL A 338 4.94 16.57 13.73
N ASP A 339 4.45 16.53 14.96
CA ASP A 339 4.67 17.57 15.96
C ASP A 339 6.16 17.67 16.35
N GLU A 340 6.84 16.54 16.48
CA GLU A 340 8.30 16.47 16.70
C GLU A 340 9.07 17.11 15.55
N LEU A 341 8.72 16.78 14.30
CA LEU A 341 9.36 17.36 13.13
C LEU A 341 9.16 18.88 13.08
N LEU A 342 7.95 19.37 13.36
CA LEU A 342 7.66 20.81 13.43
C LEU A 342 8.48 21.51 14.52
N ALA A 343 8.62 20.89 15.69
CA ALA A 343 9.41 21.45 16.77
C ALA A 343 10.89 21.58 16.38
N VAL A 344 11.45 20.57 15.73
CA VAL A 344 12.85 20.60 15.26
C VAL A 344 13.03 21.64 14.15
N ILE A 345 12.15 21.69 13.15
CA ILE A 345 12.17 22.71 12.08
C ILE A 345 12.10 24.12 12.68
N GLY A 346 11.20 24.35 13.64
CA GLY A 346 11.04 25.64 14.30
C GLY A 346 12.30 26.13 15.02
N GLN A 347 13.11 25.23 15.58
CA GLN A 347 14.41 25.60 16.16
C GLN A 347 15.39 26.12 15.10
N HIS A 348 15.42 25.50 13.92
CA HIS A 348 16.25 25.94 12.78
C HIS A 348 15.78 27.28 12.21
N ASP A 349 14.48 27.50 12.07
CA ASP A 349 13.91 28.80 11.66
C ASP A 349 14.29 29.93 12.63
N LEU A 350 14.18 29.67 13.93
CA LEU A 350 14.59 30.62 14.97
C LEU A 350 16.09 30.94 14.89
N ALA A 351 16.94 29.93 14.69
CA ALA A 351 18.38 30.11 14.55
C ALA A 351 18.74 30.97 13.33
N LEU A 352 18.14 30.70 12.15
CA LEU A 352 18.33 31.49 10.94
C LEU A 352 17.87 32.94 11.11
N SER A 353 16.74 33.15 11.80
CA SER A 353 16.23 34.50 12.06
C SER A 353 17.18 35.33 12.95
N LYS A 354 17.78 34.70 13.97
CA LYS A 354 18.78 35.34 14.86
C LYS A 354 20.06 35.67 14.10
N HIS A 355 20.55 34.76 13.27
CA HIS A 355 21.75 34.98 12.45
C HIS A 355 21.55 36.15 11.48
N THR A 356 20.39 36.19 10.80
CA THR A 356 20.05 37.27 9.87
C THR A 356 19.96 38.63 10.58
N LYS A 357 19.34 38.69 11.77
CA LYS A 357 19.30 39.90 12.59
C LYS A 357 20.70 40.35 13.04
N SER A 358 21.57 39.41 13.42
CA SER A 358 22.95 39.71 13.81
C SER A 358 23.78 40.28 12.65
N LEU A 359 23.70 39.68 11.46
CA LEU A 359 24.39 40.18 10.26
C LEU A 359 23.92 41.59 9.89
N LYS A 360 22.60 41.85 9.90
CA LYS A 360 22.05 43.20 9.66
C LYS A 360 22.58 44.22 10.68
N SER A 361 22.63 43.86 11.96
CA SER A 361 23.17 44.74 13.01
C SER A 361 24.67 45.06 12.84
N LYS A 362 25.48 44.08 12.41
CA LYS A 362 26.91 44.26 12.12
C LYS A 362 27.14 45.10 10.87
N SER A 363 26.36 44.91 9.81
CA SER A 363 26.45 45.73 8.59
C SER A 363 26.13 47.20 8.87
N SER A 364 25.04 47.47 9.60
CA SER A 364 24.66 48.82 10.02
C SER A 364 25.71 49.50 10.90
N SER A 365 26.37 48.73 11.78
CA SER A 365 27.49 49.22 12.60
C SER A 365 28.74 49.53 11.77
N MET A 366 29.02 48.76 10.72
CA MET A 366 30.14 49.03 9.80
C MET A 366 29.87 50.23 8.90
N ASP A 367 28.64 50.39 8.41
CA ASP A 367 28.26 51.55 7.58
C ASP A 367 28.31 52.86 8.36
N THR A 368 27.90 52.85 9.63
CA THR A 368 28.03 54.02 10.53
C THR A 368 29.49 54.34 10.87
N LEU A 369 30.36 53.33 11.04
CA LEU A 369 31.80 53.54 11.19
C LEU A 369 32.47 54.06 9.90
N ARG A 370 31.95 53.69 8.72
CA ARG A 370 32.48 54.14 7.43
C ARG A 370 32.05 55.58 7.10
N SER A 371 30.79 55.95 7.41
CA SER A 371 30.32 57.33 7.21
C SER A 371 31.02 58.32 8.14
N SER A 372 31.29 57.93 9.39
CA SER A 372 32.01 58.76 10.37
C SER A 372 33.51 58.93 10.07
N ARG A 373 34.12 58.04 9.27
CA ARG A 373 35.48 58.22 8.75
C ARG A 373 35.50 59.11 7.50
N SER A 374 34.50 59.04 6.63
CA SER A 374 34.42 59.90 5.43
C SER A 374 34.10 61.37 5.73
N SER A 375 33.49 61.66 6.88
CA SER A 375 33.20 63.02 7.34
C SER A 375 34.36 63.68 8.12
N ARG A 376 35.48 62.96 8.30
CA ARG A 376 36.68 63.44 8.99
C ARG A 376 37.91 63.63 8.09
N SER A 377 37.77 63.38 6.77
CA SER A 377 38.73 63.82 5.74
C SER A 377 38.17 65.04 5.02
#